data_AF-M0IPT1-F1
#
_entry.id   AF-M0IPT1-F1
#
_cell.length_a   1.000
_cell.length_b   1.000
_cell.length_c   1.000
_cell.angle_alpha   90.00
_cell.angle_beta   90.00
_cell.angle_gamma   90.00
#
_symmetry.space_group_name_H-M   'P 1'
#
loop_
_entity.id
_entity.type
_entity.pdbx_description
1 polymer ?
#
loop_
_entity_poly.entity_id
_entity_poly.type
_entity_poly.pdbx_seq_one_letter_code
_entity_poly.pdbx_strand_id
1 'polypeptide(L)'
;MDLRVANHDEDEAVTTWTAQIGGLRKLPQRIAFNSIDFGRLLWWTVFAVVPAVLLAFGSLVSDKGTYAYHMYCAFLMTATLQSSERFISMTAKLDQGAGELVSTYHMGEPTLFRSDEDVSTSFEDVESARFVTLADQTVVRLYYRNSFTNKPTVFLVPSDIEDQFRESLRQHDVSIRGESEEDSTGWVWVRFVITVLLLGVIPVSAVFIWPVGSWVYVLAFIINSIFILRQGW
;
A
#
# COMPACT_ATOMS: atom_id res chain seq x y z
N MET A 1 -34.80 5.58 -44.64
CA MET A 1 -33.38 5.19 -44.59
C MET A 1 -32.83 5.84 -43.34
N ASP A 2 -33.14 5.25 -42.19
CA ASP A 2 -32.80 5.75 -40.86
C ASP A 2 -31.59 4.97 -40.36
N LEU A 3 -30.45 5.64 -40.26
CA LEU A 3 -29.27 5.14 -39.57
C LEU A 3 -29.48 5.35 -38.08
N ARG A 4 -30.13 4.39 -37.41
CA ARG A 4 -29.95 4.19 -35.97
C ARG A 4 -28.62 3.46 -35.79
N VAL A 5 -27.57 4.23 -35.54
CA VAL A 5 -26.33 3.72 -34.95
C VAL A 5 -26.69 3.20 -33.56
N ALA A 6 -26.68 1.88 -33.41
CA ALA A 6 -26.78 1.21 -32.13
C ALA A 6 -25.46 1.51 -31.38
N ASN A 7 -25.49 2.56 -30.56
CA ASN A 7 -24.43 2.87 -29.59
C ASN A 7 -24.71 2.06 -28.31
N HIS A 8 -24.81 0.74 -28.43
CA HIS A 8 -25.25 -0.13 -27.32
C HIS A 8 -24.23 -1.20 -26.91
N ASP A 9 -23.05 -1.25 -27.54
CA ASP A 9 -22.04 -2.28 -27.25
C ASP A 9 -20.75 -1.74 -26.60
N GLU A 10 -20.52 -0.41 -26.54
CA GLU A 10 -19.27 0.14 -25.96
C GLU A 10 -19.29 0.24 -24.42
N ASP A 11 -20.47 0.31 -23.78
CA ASP A 11 -20.58 0.48 -22.33
C ASP A 11 -20.63 -0.84 -21.53
N GLU A 12 -20.82 -2.01 -22.17
CA GLU A 12 -20.89 -3.30 -21.46
C GLU A 12 -19.51 -3.86 -21.06
N ALA A 13 -18.42 -3.42 -21.71
CA ALA A 13 -17.06 -3.88 -21.43
C ALA A 13 -16.36 -3.07 -20.31
N VAL A 14 -16.94 -1.94 -19.89
CA VAL A 14 -16.34 -1.04 -18.90
C VAL A 14 -16.95 -1.28 -17.52
N THR A 15 -16.14 -1.74 -16.58
CA THR A 15 -16.57 -1.96 -15.19
C THR A 15 -15.92 -0.93 -14.27
N THR A 16 -16.74 -0.22 -13.49
CA THR A 16 -16.28 0.78 -12.52
C THR A 16 -16.57 0.31 -11.10
N TRP A 17 -15.61 0.44 -10.20
CA TRP A 17 -15.82 0.21 -8.77
C TRP A 17 -15.09 1.25 -7.92
N THR A 18 -15.58 1.40 -6.70
CA THR A 18 -14.93 2.19 -5.66
C THR A 18 -14.71 1.32 -4.44
N ALA A 19 -13.47 1.25 -3.98
CA ALA A 19 -13.09 0.56 -2.76
C ALA A 19 -12.72 1.59 -1.68
N GLN A 20 -13.37 1.51 -0.51
CA GLN A 20 -13.16 2.45 0.59
C GLN A 20 -12.72 1.72 1.85
N ILE A 21 -11.52 2.04 2.34
CA ILE A 21 -10.92 1.47 3.56
C ILE A 21 -10.49 2.62 4.49
N GLY A 22 -11.35 3.64 4.56
CA GLY A 22 -11.17 4.85 5.36
C GLY A 22 -11.35 4.65 6.88
N GLY A 23 -10.90 5.63 7.64
CA GLY A 23 -11.10 5.71 9.10
C GLY A 23 -10.12 4.93 9.97
N LEU A 24 -10.11 5.26 11.26
CA LEU A 24 -9.17 4.75 12.26
C LEU A 24 -9.22 3.22 12.43
N ARG A 25 -10.42 2.64 12.39
CA ARG A 25 -10.62 1.19 12.57
C ARG A 25 -9.99 0.37 11.46
N LYS A 26 -9.87 0.94 10.27
CA LYS A 26 -9.33 0.29 9.08
C LYS A 26 -7.85 0.60 8.85
N LEU A 27 -7.24 1.50 9.64
CA LEU A 27 -5.81 1.81 9.56
C LEU A 27 -4.90 0.58 9.64
N PRO A 28 -5.10 -0.40 10.55
CA PRO A 28 -4.28 -1.61 10.57
C PRO A 28 -4.31 -2.39 9.25
N GLN A 29 -5.49 -2.47 8.62
CA GLN A 29 -5.68 -3.12 7.33
C GLN A 29 -4.93 -2.37 6.22
N ARG A 30 -5.00 -1.03 6.18
CA ARG A 30 -4.23 -0.22 5.23
C ARG A 30 -2.71 -0.38 5.37
N ILE A 31 -2.21 -0.45 6.61
CA ILE A 31 -0.78 -0.69 6.88
C ILE A 31 -0.39 -2.09 6.41
N ALA A 32 -1.23 -3.09 6.66
CA ALA A 32 -0.99 -4.45 6.18
C ALA A 32 -0.90 -4.50 4.64
N PHE A 33 -1.78 -3.79 3.92
CA PHE A 33 -1.71 -3.70 2.46
C PHE A 33 -0.45 -3.02 1.94
N ASN A 34 0.07 -1.99 2.62
CA ASN A 34 1.37 -1.42 2.26
C ASN A 34 2.50 -2.45 2.30
N SER A 35 2.45 -3.42 3.22
CA SER A 35 3.49 -4.45 3.32
C SER A 35 3.53 -5.39 2.11
N ILE A 36 2.45 -5.48 1.33
CA ILE A 36 2.35 -6.26 0.09
C ILE A 36 3.12 -5.57 -1.04
N ASP A 37 3.19 -4.24 -1.02
CA ASP A 37 3.83 -3.46 -2.09
C ASP A 37 5.35 -3.59 -2.10
N PHE A 38 5.95 -3.95 -0.97
CA PHE A 38 7.38 -4.17 -0.89
C PHE A 38 7.76 -5.61 -1.27
N GLY A 39 8.71 -5.74 -2.20
CA GLY A 39 9.39 -7.01 -2.43
C GLY A 39 10.02 -7.55 -1.14
N ARG A 40 10.09 -8.87 -0.99
CA ARG A 40 10.54 -9.54 0.25
C ARG A 40 11.86 -9.00 0.78
N LEU A 41 12.88 -8.91 -0.09
CA LEU A 41 14.22 -8.48 0.31
C LEU A 41 14.25 -7.02 0.74
N LEU A 42 13.57 -6.14 -0.01
CA LEU A 42 13.46 -4.73 0.31
C LEU A 42 12.73 -4.55 1.66
N TRP A 43 11.63 -5.27 1.86
CA TRP A 43 10.85 -5.20 3.08
C TRP A 43 11.70 -5.63 4.30
N TRP A 44 12.36 -6.79 4.24
CA TRP A 44 13.21 -7.28 5.34
C TRP A 44 14.35 -6.32 5.66
N THR A 45 14.98 -5.76 4.63
CA THR A 45 16.08 -4.81 4.81
C THR A 45 15.61 -3.55 5.53
N VAL A 46 14.55 -2.92 5.00
CA VAL A 46 14.04 -1.63 5.47
C VAL A 46 13.33 -1.73 6.81
N PHE A 47 12.45 -2.71 7.00
CA PHE A 47 11.57 -2.79 8.16
C PHE A 47 12.10 -3.63 9.31
N ALA A 48 13.11 -4.48 9.08
CA ALA A 48 13.62 -5.39 10.11
C ALA A 48 15.12 -5.25 10.35
N VAL A 49 15.95 -5.48 9.33
CA VAL A 49 17.42 -5.54 9.51
C VAL A 49 17.98 -4.18 9.91
N VAL A 50 17.68 -3.11 9.16
CA VAL A 50 18.23 -1.77 9.45
C VAL A 50 17.78 -1.25 10.82
N PRO A 51 16.47 -1.29 11.20
CA PRO A 51 16.04 -0.93 12.54
C PRO A 51 16.74 -1.73 13.64
N ALA A 52 16.88 -3.05 13.47
CA ALA A 52 17.52 -3.90 14.47
C ALA A 52 19.00 -3.58 14.65
N VAL A 53 19.72 -3.34 13.56
CA VAL A 53 21.14 -2.94 13.59
C VAL A 53 21.29 -1.57 14.25
N LEU A 54 20.45 -0.59 13.89
CA LEU A 54 20.47 0.74 14.50
C LEU A 54 20.11 0.70 15.99
N LEU A 55 19.17 -0.15 16.38
CA LEU A 55 18.80 -0.35 17.78
C LEU A 55 19.96 -0.96 18.58
N ALA A 56 20.59 -2.01 18.04
CA ALA A 56 21.75 -2.65 18.65
C ALA A 56 22.95 -1.69 18.74
N PHE A 57 23.17 -0.89 17.71
CA PHE A 57 24.22 0.14 17.73
C PHE A 57 23.90 1.23 18.76
N GLY A 58 22.65 1.72 18.79
CA GLY A 58 22.21 2.75 19.72
C GLY A 58 22.30 2.32 21.19
N SER A 59 22.00 1.06 21.49
CA SER A 59 22.14 0.54 22.86
C SER A 59 23.59 0.38 23.30
N LEU A 60 24.53 0.26 22.36
CA LEU A 60 25.97 0.13 22.64
C LEU A 60 26.74 1.45 22.59
N VAL A 61 26.26 2.44 21.82
CA VAL A 61 27.01 3.67 21.46
C VAL A 61 26.25 4.94 21.84
N SER A 62 26.10 5.18 23.15
CA SER A 62 25.69 6.49 23.75
C SER A 62 24.46 7.16 23.09
N ASP A 63 24.19 8.43 23.42
CA ASP A 63 22.99 9.16 23.00
C ASP A 63 22.95 9.48 21.49
N LYS A 64 24.10 9.44 20.81
CA LYS A 64 24.18 9.70 19.36
C LYS A 64 23.68 8.51 18.54
N GLY A 65 23.94 7.28 18.97
CA GLY A 65 23.45 6.08 18.29
C GLY A 65 21.92 5.94 18.43
N THR A 66 21.38 6.28 19.60
CA THR A 66 19.92 6.25 19.84
C THR A 66 19.18 7.27 18.98
N TYR A 67 19.76 8.46 18.73
CA TYR A 67 19.19 9.44 17.81
C TYR A 67 19.03 8.90 16.38
N ALA A 68 20.04 8.22 15.84
CA ALA A 68 19.99 7.65 14.49
C ALA A 68 18.87 6.60 14.35
N TYR A 69 18.71 5.74 15.35
CA TYR A 69 17.61 4.77 15.42
C TYR A 69 16.24 5.47 15.41
N HIS A 70 16.02 6.44 16.31
CA HIS A 70 14.73 7.13 16.40
C HIS A 70 14.40 7.94 15.15
N MET A 71 15.39 8.56 14.53
CA MET A 71 15.23 9.28 13.26
C MET A 71 14.83 8.33 12.13
N TYR A 72 15.46 7.15 12.05
CA TYR A 72 15.10 6.13 11.06
C TYR A 72 13.67 5.62 11.26
N CYS A 73 13.30 5.29 12.51
CA CYS A 73 11.94 4.87 12.83
C CYS A 73 10.90 5.97 12.58
N ALA A 74 11.22 7.23 12.87
CA ALA A 74 10.36 8.39 12.61
C ALA A 74 10.08 8.54 11.11
N PHE A 75 11.13 8.42 10.29
CA PHE A 75 11.01 8.47 8.84
C PHE A 75 10.16 7.32 8.31
N LEU A 76 10.44 6.07 8.69
CA LEU A 76 9.69 4.92 8.20
C LEU A 76 8.24 4.89 8.69
N MET A 77 7.98 5.30 9.93
CA MET A 77 6.62 5.45 10.44
C MET A 77 5.85 6.45 9.57
N THR A 78 6.43 7.64 9.32
CA THR A 78 5.81 8.66 8.47
C THR A 78 5.57 8.13 7.06
N ALA A 79 6.59 7.54 6.42
CA ALA A 79 6.46 6.97 5.08
C ALA A 79 5.36 5.89 5.02
N THR A 80 5.32 4.98 6.00
CA THR A 80 4.34 3.90 6.05
C THR A 80 2.91 4.42 6.22
N LEU A 81 2.71 5.41 7.10
CA LEU A 81 1.40 5.97 7.37
C LEU A 81 0.91 6.81 6.18
N GLN A 82 1.77 7.66 5.64
CA GLN A 82 1.46 8.49 4.48
C GLN A 82 1.19 7.64 3.23
N SER A 83 2.00 6.63 2.94
CA SER A 83 1.73 5.72 1.81
C SER A 83 0.45 4.91 2.00
N SER A 84 -0.04 4.75 3.23
CA SER A 84 -1.29 4.01 3.50
C SER A 84 -2.53 4.81 3.10
N GLU A 85 -2.40 6.12 2.89
CA GLU A 85 -3.51 7.01 2.54
C GLU A 85 -4.12 6.67 1.18
N ARG A 86 -3.34 6.08 0.25
CA ARG A 86 -3.87 5.57 -1.03
C ARG A 86 -4.99 4.54 -0.85
N PHE A 87 -5.05 3.88 0.31
CA PHE A 87 -6.12 2.90 0.58
C PHE A 87 -7.33 3.53 1.29
N ILE A 88 -7.38 4.85 1.51
CA ILE A 88 -8.57 5.51 2.09
C ILE A 88 -9.77 5.29 1.17
N SER A 89 -9.63 5.66 -0.10
CA SER A 89 -10.62 5.42 -1.14
C SER A 89 -9.91 5.38 -2.49
N MET A 90 -10.29 4.43 -3.32
CA MET A 90 -9.78 4.25 -4.67
C MET A 90 -10.96 3.99 -5.60
N THR A 91 -11.05 4.76 -6.68
CA THR A 91 -11.97 4.48 -7.79
C THR A 91 -11.16 3.87 -8.92
N ALA A 92 -11.69 2.83 -9.54
CA ALA A 92 -11.06 2.20 -10.69
C ALA A 92 -12.08 1.89 -11.77
N LYS A 93 -11.65 2.06 -13.02
CA LYS A 93 -12.40 1.76 -14.24
C LYS A 93 -11.58 0.79 -15.06
N LEU A 94 -12.13 -0.39 -15.29
CA LEU A 94 -11.55 -1.44 -16.11
C LEU A 94 -12.26 -1.45 -17.46
N ASP A 95 -11.53 -1.14 -18.53
CA ASP A 95 -11.95 -1.43 -19.90
C ASP A 95 -11.39 -2.81 -20.28
N GLN A 96 -12.27 -3.81 -20.31
CA GLN A 96 -11.87 -5.18 -20.61
C GLN A 96 -11.50 -5.38 -22.08
N GLY A 97 -12.05 -4.59 -22.99
CA GLY A 97 -11.77 -4.72 -24.42
C GLY A 97 -10.43 -4.10 -24.80
N ALA A 98 -10.09 -2.96 -24.18
CA ALA A 98 -8.82 -2.27 -24.40
C ALA A 98 -7.67 -2.78 -23.52
N GLY A 99 -7.96 -3.58 -22.49
CA GLY A 99 -6.96 -4.01 -21.52
C GLY A 99 -6.39 -2.84 -20.73
N GLU A 100 -7.25 -1.90 -20.34
CA GLU A 100 -6.87 -0.66 -19.68
C GLU A 100 -7.54 -0.54 -18.31
N LEU A 101 -6.75 -0.15 -17.31
CA LEU A 101 -7.21 0.17 -15.97
C LEU A 101 -6.90 1.63 -15.67
N VAL A 102 -7.95 2.44 -15.53
CA VAL A 102 -7.82 3.82 -15.04
C VAL A 102 -8.13 3.83 -13.55
N SER A 103 -7.19 4.30 -12.73
CA SER A 103 -7.34 4.39 -11.29
C SER A 103 -7.18 5.80 -10.76
N THR A 104 -7.98 6.14 -9.76
CA THR A 104 -7.97 7.43 -9.07
C THR A 104 -7.90 7.16 -7.57
N TYR A 105 -6.88 7.68 -6.91
CA TYR A 105 -6.71 7.55 -5.46
C TYR A 105 -7.19 8.81 -4.75
N HIS A 106 -8.13 8.65 -3.82
CA HIS A 106 -8.70 9.72 -3.02
C HIS A 106 -8.09 9.65 -1.61
N MET A 107 -7.00 10.39 -1.40
CA MET A 107 -6.21 10.38 -0.17
C MET A 107 -6.77 11.37 0.86
N GLY A 108 -6.12 11.47 2.03
CA GLY A 108 -6.53 12.40 3.07
C GLY A 108 -6.20 13.86 2.71
N GLU A 109 -6.88 14.81 3.36
CA GLU A 109 -6.56 16.24 3.22
C GLU A 109 -6.02 16.82 4.55
N PRO A 110 -4.78 17.36 4.58
CA PRO A 110 -3.77 17.36 3.51
C PRO A 110 -3.03 16.00 3.39
N THR A 111 -2.49 15.71 2.20
CA THR A 111 -1.63 14.55 1.93
C THR A 111 -0.27 14.99 1.35
N LEU A 112 0.77 14.17 1.53
CA LEU A 112 2.08 14.38 0.90
C LEU A 112 2.16 13.86 -0.55
N PHE A 113 1.15 13.12 -1.00
CA PHE A 113 1.12 12.51 -2.33
C PHE A 113 0.11 13.20 -3.24
N ARG A 114 0.17 12.91 -4.54
CA ARG A 114 -0.87 13.35 -5.46
C ARG A 114 -2.14 12.53 -5.21
N SER A 115 -3.25 13.25 -5.04
CA SER A 115 -4.60 12.71 -4.86
C SER A 115 -5.47 13.18 -6.02
N ASP A 116 -6.53 12.44 -6.32
CA ASP A 116 -7.57 12.83 -7.28
C ASP A 116 -7.06 13.04 -8.71
N GLU A 117 -5.97 12.37 -9.08
CA GLU A 117 -5.42 12.30 -10.44
C GLU A 117 -5.71 10.93 -11.04
N ASP A 118 -6.29 10.92 -12.25
CA ASP A 118 -6.53 9.70 -13.01
C ASP A 118 -5.20 9.18 -13.56
N VAL A 119 -4.90 7.91 -13.29
CA VAL A 119 -3.72 7.23 -13.82
C VAL A 119 -4.14 6.01 -14.62
N SER A 120 -3.81 6.04 -15.91
CA SER A 120 -4.04 4.92 -16.84
C SER A 120 -2.91 3.88 -16.76
N THR A 121 -3.32 2.62 -16.72
CA THR A 121 -2.47 1.43 -16.73
C THR A 121 -2.94 0.50 -17.85
N SER A 122 -2.18 0.41 -18.94
CA SER A 122 -2.32 -0.66 -19.93
C SER A 122 -1.77 -1.99 -19.40
N PHE A 123 -2.48 -3.08 -19.64
CA PHE A 123 -2.06 -4.44 -19.31
C PHE A 123 -0.92 -4.95 -20.17
N GLU A 124 -0.66 -4.35 -21.33
CA GLU A 124 0.52 -4.68 -22.14
C GLU A 124 1.84 -4.40 -21.41
N ASP A 125 1.83 -3.41 -20.50
CA ASP A 125 2.98 -3.06 -19.66
C ASP A 125 3.14 -3.99 -18.45
N VAL A 126 2.15 -4.83 -18.17
CA VAL A 126 2.09 -5.71 -17.00
C VAL A 126 2.63 -7.09 -17.40
N GLU A 127 3.58 -7.59 -16.61
CA GLU A 127 4.16 -8.93 -16.79
C GLU A 127 3.36 -9.97 -16.01
N SER A 128 3.02 -9.63 -14.76
CA SER A 128 2.30 -10.52 -13.89
C SER A 128 1.45 -9.77 -12.87
N ALA A 129 0.43 -10.44 -12.34
CA ALA A 129 -0.40 -9.95 -11.27
C ALA A 129 -0.39 -10.94 -10.11
N ARG A 130 -0.59 -10.42 -8.89
CA ARG A 130 -0.74 -11.21 -7.67
C ARG A 130 -1.95 -10.72 -6.90
N PHE A 131 -2.80 -11.65 -6.49
CA PHE A 131 -3.98 -11.38 -5.69
C PHE A 131 -3.71 -11.84 -4.25
N VAL A 132 -4.10 -11.03 -3.27
CA VAL A 132 -3.96 -11.33 -1.85
C VAL A 132 -5.21 -10.85 -1.13
N THR A 133 -5.95 -11.77 -0.55
CA THR A 133 -7.16 -11.44 0.23
C THR A 133 -6.81 -11.28 1.70
N LEU A 134 -7.17 -10.13 2.27
CA LEU A 134 -7.13 -9.89 3.72
C LEU A 134 -8.53 -9.51 4.20
N ALA A 135 -9.07 -10.32 5.10
CA ALA A 135 -10.45 -10.21 5.57
C ALA A 135 -11.44 -10.27 4.40
N ASP A 136 -12.18 -9.20 4.14
CA ASP A 136 -13.25 -9.07 3.14
C ASP A 136 -12.80 -8.31 1.88
N GLN A 137 -11.51 -8.03 1.72
CA GLN A 137 -10.98 -7.22 0.62
C GLN A 137 -9.81 -7.93 -0.06
N THR A 138 -9.83 -7.97 -1.39
CA THR A 138 -8.72 -8.47 -2.20
C THR A 138 -7.85 -7.33 -2.67
N VAL A 139 -6.54 -7.51 -2.56
CA VAL A 139 -5.54 -6.59 -3.07
C VAL A 139 -4.81 -7.23 -4.23
N VAL A 140 -4.71 -6.48 -5.32
CA VAL A 140 -3.99 -6.90 -6.51
C VAL A 140 -2.72 -6.09 -6.64
N ARG A 141 -1.59 -6.77 -6.69
CA ARG A 141 -0.29 -6.19 -7.01
C ARG A 141 0.08 -6.51 -8.46
N LEU A 142 0.26 -5.48 -9.27
CA LEU A 142 0.75 -5.58 -10.65
C LEU A 142 2.27 -5.46 -10.66
N TYR A 143 2.91 -6.33 -11.44
CA TYR A 143 4.33 -6.32 -11.70
C TYR A 143 4.54 -5.88 -13.15
N TYR A 144 5.13 -4.71 -13.33
CA TYR A 144 5.39 -4.14 -14.64
C TYR A 144 6.65 -4.72 -15.27
N ARG A 145 6.65 -4.82 -16.59
CA ARG A 145 7.82 -5.24 -17.39
C ARG A 145 9.01 -4.29 -17.19
N ASN A 146 8.73 -3.00 -17.03
CA ASN A 146 9.73 -1.97 -16.77
C ASN A 146 9.84 -1.67 -15.27
N SER A 147 11.05 -1.74 -14.72
CA SER A 147 11.30 -1.54 -13.27
C SER A 147 11.12 -0.09 -12.79
N PHE A 148 11.10 0.89 -13.70
CA PHE A 148 10.91 2.30 -13.39
C PHE A 148 9.64 2.81 -14.04
N THR A 149 8.51 2.55 -13.39
CA THR A 149 7.21 3.10 -13.77
C THR A 149 6.70 4.01 -12.66
N ASN A 150 6.04 5.11 -13.03
CA ASN A 150 5.29 5.96 -12.12
C ASN A 150 3.84 5.45 -11.94
N LYS A 151 3.49 4.31 -12.53
CA LYS A 151 2.16 3.72 -12.45
C LYS A 151 1.92 3.04 -11.08
N PRO A 152 0.68 3.07 -10.57
CA PRO A 152 0.33 2.43 -9.32
C PRO A 152 0.52 0.91 -9.40
N THR A 153 1.18 0.33 -8.41
CA THR A 153 1.46 -1.11 -8.38
C THR A 153 0.42 -1.93 -7.64
N VAL A 154 -0.46 -1.31 -6.83
CA VAL A 154 -1.34 -2.01 -5.89
C VAL A 154 -2.74 -1.43 -5.93
N PHE A 155 -3.74 -2.28 -6.14
CA PHE A 155 -5.14 -1.92 -6.29
C PHE A 155 -6.02 -2.72 -5.33
N LEU A 156 -7.12 -2.13 -4.89
CA LEU A 156 -8.17 -2.83 -4.14
C LEU A 156 -9.22 -3.34 -5.12
N VAL A 157 -9.57 -4.62 -5.04
CA VAL A 157 -10.56 -5.25 -5.93
C VAL A 157 -11.63 -5.92 -5.06
N PRO A 158 -12.90 -5.49 -5.17
CA PRO A 158 -14.03 -6.15 -4.53
C PRO A 158 -14.19 -7.59 -4.99
N SER A 159 -14.67 -8.46 -4.10
CA SER A 159 -14.83 -9.90 -4.36
C SER A 159 -15.77 -10.21 -5.54
N ASP A 160 -16.76 -9.36 -5.78
CA ASP A 160 -17.70 -9.47 -6.90
C ASP A 160 -17.09 -9.09 -8.27
N ILE A 161 -15.99 -8.33 -8.25
CA ILE A 161 -15.25 -7.90 -9.45
C ILE A 161 -13.99 -8.74 -9.68
N GLU A 162 -13.53 -9.46 -8.67
CA GLU A 162 -12.25 -10.18 -8.70
C GLU A 162 -12.14 -11.16 -9.89
N ASP A 163 -13.16 -11.98 -10.12
CA ASP A 163 -13.17 -12.97 -11.20
C ASP A 163 -13.09 -12.30 -12.58
N GLN A 164 -13.84 -11.22 -12.77
CA GLN A 164 -13.83 -10.44 -14.00
C GLN A 164 -12.48 -9.77 -14.24
N PHE A 165 -11.86 -9.23 -13.18
CA PHE A 165 -10.54 -8.62 -13.29
C PHE A 165 -9.45 -9.65 -13.60
N ARG A 166 -9.50 -10.83 -12.97
CA ARG A 166 -8.60 -11.95 -13.30
C ARG A 166 -8.75 -12.39 -14.76
N GLU A 167 -9.97 -12.46 -15.26
CA GLU A 167 -10.23 -12.85 -16.64
C GLU A 167 -9.69 -11.82 -17.62
N SER A 168 -9.93 -10.53 -17.37
CA SER A 168 -9.39 -9.46 -18.21
C SER A 168 -7.85 -9.46 -18.26
N LEU A 169 -7.18 -9.71 -17.12
CA LEU A 169 -5.72 -9.88 -17.08
C LEU A 169 -5.27 -11.08 -17.94
N ARG A 170 -5.95 -12.22 -17.87
CA ARG A 170 -5.62 -13.42 -18.66
C ARG A 170 -5.81 -13.18 -20.15
N GLN A 171 -6.86 -12.46 -20.55
CA GLN A 171 -7.13 -12.12 -21.95
C GLN A 171 -6.03 -11.26 -22.57
N HIS A 172 -5.28 -10.51 -21.74
CA HIS A 172 -4.17 -9.65 -22.16
C HIS A 172 -2.80 -10.25 -21.81
N ASP A 173 -2.71 -11.59 -21.75
CA ASP A 173 -1.47 -12.34 -21.51
C ASP A 173 -0.74 -11.99 -20.19
N VAL A 174 -1.45 -11.43 -19.20
CA VAL A 174 -0.86 -11.16 -17.88
C VAL A 174 -0.88 -12.44 -17.03
N SER A 175 0.31 -12.88 -16.63
CA SER A 175 0.44 -14.09 -15.80
C SER A 175 -0.04 -13.85 -14.37
N ILE A 176 -0.94 -14.69 -13.86
CA ILE A 176 -1.38 -14.61 -12.46
C ILE A 176 -0.50 -15.54 -11.62
N ARG A 177 0.28 -14.98 -10.70
CA ARG A 177 1.10 -15.76 -9.77
C ARG A 177 0.19 -16.46 -8.75
N GLY A 178 0.40 -17.76 -8.56
CA GLY A 178 -0.32 -18.56 -7.56
C GLY A 178 0.07 -18.20 -6.12
N GLU A 179 -0.75 -18.63 -5.16
CA GLU A 179 -0.45 -18.48 -3.72
C GLU A 179 0.72 -19.39 -3.34
N SER A 180 1.94 -18.83 -3.22
CA SER A 180 3.00 -19.52 -2.49
C SER A 180 2.76 -19.40 -0.97
N GLU A 181 3.41 -20.23 -0.15
CA GLU A 181 3.30 -20.17 1.33
C GLU A 181 3.71 -18.78 1.88
N GLU A 182 4.68 -18.15 1.20
CA GLU A 182 5.13 -16.76 1.43
C GLU A 182 4.12 -15.70 0.97
N ASP A 183 3.03 -16.13 0.34
CA ASP A 183 1.99 -15.27 -0.21
C ASP A 183 0.64 -15.37 0.48
N SER A 184 0.56 -16.22 1.51
CA SER A 184 -0.63 -16.38 2.34
C SER A 184 -0.96 -15.12 3.15
N THR A 185 -2.25 -14.95 3.44
CA THR A 185 -2.79 -13.96 4.41
C THR A 185 -1.98 -13.96 5.71
N GLY A 186 -1.55 -15.14 6.19
CA GLY A 186 -0.75 -15.28 7.41
C GLY A 186 0.60 -14.55 7.34
N TRP A 187 1.30 -14.65 6.21
CA TRP A 187 2.59 -13.99 6.05
C TRP A 187 2.49 -12.46 6.00
N VAL A 188 1.42 -11.94 5.41
CA VAL A 188 1.14 -10.49 5.42
C VAL A 188 0.91 -10.00 6.85
N TRP A 189 0.21 -10.76 7.67
CA TRP A 189 0.06 -10.44 9.10
C TRP A 189 1.38 -10.51 9.87
N VAL A 190 2.26 -11.46 9.57
CA VAL A 190 3.60 -11.51 10.16
C VAL A 190 4.38 -10.23 9.84
N ARG A 191 4.37 -9.78 8.57
CA ARG A 191 5.00 -8.51 8.18
C ARG A 191 4.38 -7.34 8.94
N PHE A 192 3.06 -7.25 8.98
CA PHE A 192 2.36 -6.21 9.73
C PHE A 192 2.80 -6.17 11.20
N VAL A 193 2.83 -7.32 11.89
CA VAL A 193 3.24 -7.42 13.30
C VAL A 193 4.67 -6.94 13.48
N ILE A 194 5.61 -7.38 12.65
CA ILE A 194 7.02 -6.94 12.72
C ILE A 194 7.13 -5.43 12.49
N THR A 195 6.44 -4.88 11.49
CA THR A 195 6.41 -3.43 11.22
C THR A 195 5.90 -2.66 12.44
N VAL A 196 4.79 -3.10 13.06
CA VAL A 196 4.22 -2.44 14.26
C VAL A 196 5.17 -2.54 15.45
N LEU A 197 5.82 -3.67 15.66
CA LEU A 197 6.77 -3.84 16.75
C LEU A 197 7.99 -2.92 16.57
N LEU A 198 8.63 -2.96 15.41
CA LEU A 198 9.91 -2.26 15.17
C LEU A 198 9.76 -0.77 14.90
N LEU A 199 8.61 -0.31 14.39
CA LEU A 199 8.36 1.12 14.14
C LEU A 199 7.44 1.79 15.17
N GLY A 200 6.69 1.00 15.95
CA GLY A 200 5.76 1.48 16.97
C GLY A 200 6.22 1.13 18.36
N VAL A 201 6.03 -0.13 18.76
CA VAL A 201 6.16 -0.55 20.16
C VAL A 201 7.56 -0.34 20.71
N ILE A 202 8.60 -0.77 19.99
CA ILE A 202 9.98 -0.67 20.46
C ILE A 202 10.46 0.79 20.50
N PRO A 203 10.32 1.61 19.44
CA PRO A 203 10.68 3.03 19.52
C PRO A 203 9.93 3.79 20.61
N VAL A 204 8.62 3.55 20.80
CA VAL A 204 7.85 4.17 21.90
C VAL A 204 8.43 3.75 23.26
N SER A 205 8.76 2.47 23.44
CA SER A 205 9.37 1.99 24.68
C SER A 205 10.76 2.60 24.90
N ALA A 206 11.54 2.77 23.83
CA ALA A 206 12.87 3.34 23.85
C ALA A 206 12.89 4.82 24.26
N VAL A 207 11.80 5.58 24.03
CA VAL A 207 11.65 6.98 24.52
C VAL A 207 11.81 7.07 26.04
N PHE A 208 11.34 6.07 26.79
CA PHE A 208 11.43 6.07 28.26
C PHE A 208 12.83 5.69 28.77
N ILE A 209 13.65 5.06 27.92
CA ILE A 209 15.00 4.61 28.26
C ILE A 209 16.02 5.69 27.84
N TRP A 210 15.84 6.30 26.66
CA TRP A 210 16.78 7.26 26.05
C TRP A 210 16.10 8.58 25.61
N PRO A 211 15.51 9.35 26.54
CA PRO A 211 14.61 10.46 26.21
C PRO A 211 15.26 11.56 25.36
N VAL A 212 16.56 11.84 25.57
CA VAL A 212 17.28 12.91 24.84
C VAL A 212 17.41 12.59 23.34
N GLY A 213 17.59 11.32 22.99
CA GLY A 213 17.75 10.88 21.59
C GLY A 213 16.42 10.70 20.85
N SER A 214 15.29 10.69 21.55
CA SER A 214 14.00 10.24 21.00
C SER A 214 13.06 11.35 20.54
N TRP A 215 13.40 12.62 20.74
CA TRP A 215 12.49 13.74 20.48
C TRP A 215 11.95 13.77 19.03
N VAL A 216 12.78 13.37 18.04
CA VAL A 216 12.38 13.30 16.62
C VAL A 216 11.26 12.30 16.40
N TYR A 217 11.35 11.14 17.06
CA TYR A 217 10.33 10.11 16.99
C TYR A 217 9.03 10.56 17.65
N VAL A 218 9.12 11.18 18.83
CA VAL A 218 7.95 11.73 19.53
C VAL A 218 7.25 12.79 18.66
N LEU A 219 8.01 13.70 18.06
CA LEU A 219 7.48 14.72 17.15
C LEU A 219 6.76 14.08 15.96
N ALA A 220 7.41 13.13 15.28
CA ALA A 220 6.81 12.42 14.16
C ALA A 220 5.54 11.65 14.57
N PHE A 221 5.54 11.03 15.75
CA PHE A 221 4.40 10.28 16.28
C PHE A 221 3.20 11.21 16.50
N ILE A 222 3.43 12.38 17.12
CA ILE A 222 2.39 13.39 17.34
C ILE A 222 1.84 13.90 16.02
N ILE A 223 2.72 14.29 15.08
CA ILE A 223 2.31 14.78 13.76
C ILE A 223 1.45 13.75 13.06
N ASN A 224 1.94 12.51 12.91
CA ASN A 224 1.19 11.45 12.23
C ASN A 224 -0.15 11.15 12.93
N SER A 225 -0.20 11.18 14.27
CA SER A 225 -1.45 11.01 15.03
C SER A 225 -2.48 12.08 14.69
N ILE A 226 -2.05 13.35 14.59
CA ILE A 226 -2.94 14.46 14.19
C ILE A 226 -3.46 14.27 12.76
N PHE A 227 -2.60 13.89 11.81
CA PHE A 227 -3.00 13.61 10.44
C PHE A 227 -4.02 12.47 10.35
N ILE A 228 -3.75 11.36 11.04
CA ILE A 228 -4.64 10.19 11.10
C ILE A 228 -6.01 10.55 11.68
N LEU A 229 -6.05 11.39 12.74
CA LEU A 229 -7.30 11.84 13.34
C LEU A 229 -8.12 12.73 12.39
N ARG A 230 -7.47 13.54 11.55
CA ARG A 230 -8.14 14.35 10.53
C ARG A 230 -8.73 13.53 9.38
N GLN A 231 -8.17 12.36 9.09
CA GLN A 231 -8.68 11.43 8.07
C GLN A 231 -9.90 10.61 8.52
N GLY A 232 -10.31 10.73 9.79
CA GLY A 232 -11.34 9.91 10.42
C GLY A 232 -12.72 10.57 10.55
N TRP A 233 -12.94 11.71 9.89
CA TRP A 233 -14.19 12.46 9.86
C TRP A 233 -14.73 12.57 8.45
#